data_AF-A0A959J908-F1
#
_entry.id   AF-A0A959J908-F1
#
_cell.length_a   1.000
_cell.length_b   1.000
_cell.length_c   1.000
_cell.angle_alpha   90.00
_cell.angle_beta   90.00
_cell.angle_gamma   90.00
#
_symmetry.space_group_name_H-M   'P 1'
#
loop_
_entity.id
_entity.type
_entity.pdbx_description
1 polymer ?
#
loop_
_entity_poly.entity_id
_entity_poly.type
_entity_poly.pdbx_seq_one_letter_code
_entity_poly.pdbx_strand_id
1 'polypeptide(L)' 'MTRLSLSILTGACLLYTLAATAQLSVSNLLTENKVNPIGLDEAVPRLTWQLKTESRGVLQTAYEVRVAEDADNLQKG' A
#
# COMPACT_ATOMS: atom_id res chain seq x y z
N MET A 1 -23.34 33.88 18.68
CA MET A 1 -23.63 32.56 18.07
C MET A 1 -22.87 32.33 16.76
N THR A 2 -22.68 33.36 15.90
CA THR A 2 -21.93 33.26 14.62
C THR A 2 -20.41 33.04 14.73
N ARG A 3 -19.77 33.53 15.80
CA ARG A 3 -18.32 33.33 16.01
C ARG A 3 -17.95 31.93 16.49
N LEU A 4 -18.84 31.28 17.25
CA LEU A 4 -18.63 29.92 17.77
C LEU A 4 -18.79 28.88 16.65
N SER A 5 -19.77 29.06 15.77
CA SER A 5 -19.98 28.19 14.60
C SER A 5 -18.84 28.28 13.59
N LEU A 6 -18.25 29.48 13.41
CA LEU A 6 -17.10 29.65 12.52
C LEU A 6 -15.87 28.92 13.05
N SER A 7 -15.59 29.01 14.36
CA SER A 7 -14.48 28.30 15.00
C SER A 7 -14.60 26.78 14.89
N ILE A 8 -15.80 26.23 15.08
CA ILE A 8 -16.09 24.80 14.94
C ILE A 8 -15.89 24.35 13.48
N LEU A 9 -16.35 25.15 12.51
CA LEU A 9 -16.21 24.84 11.10
C LEU A 9 -14.73 24.87 10.65
N THR A 10 -13.95 25.86 11.10
CA THR A 10 -12.50 25.89 10.86
C THR A 10 -11.76 24.74 11.52
N GLY A 11 -12.14 24.35 12.75
CA GLY A 11 -11.54 23.21 13.43
C GLY A 11 -11.82 21.88 12.73
N ALA A 12 -13.07 21.69 12.27
CA ALA A 12 -13.45 20.50 11.50
C ALA A 12 -12.73 20.41 10.15
N CYS A 13 -12.52 21.54 9.47
CA CYS A 13 -11.79 21.59 8.20
C CYS A 13 -10.30 21.23 8.38
N LEU A 14 -9.68 21.70 9.48
CA LEU A 14 -8.30 21.37 9.83
C LEU A 14 -8.11 19.89 10.16
N LEU A 15 -9.08 19.27 10.83
CA LEU A 15 -9.05 17.83 11.13
C LEU A 15 -9.19 16.97 9.86
N TYR A 16 -9.92 17.43 8.85
CA TYR A 16 -10.13 16.71 7.59
C TYR A 16 -8.87 16.66 6.72
N THR A 17 -8.03 17.70 6.74
CA THR A 17 -6.77 17.72 5.97
C THR A 17 -5.68 16.86 6.57
N LEU A 18 -5.65 16.67 7.90
CA LEU A 18 -4.72 15.73 8.55
C LEU A 18 -5.04 14.26 8.23
N ALA A 19 -6.30 13.95 7.88
CA ALA A 19 -6.72 12.60 7.54
C ALA A 19 -6.42 12.18 6.09
N ALA A 20 -5.92 13.10 5.25
CA ALA A 20 -5.60 12.83 3.85
C ALA A 20 -4.25 12.09 3.72
N THR A 21 -4.21 10.82 4.13
CA THR A 21 -3.09 9.93 3.81
C THR A 21 -3.20 9.52 2.36
N ALA A 22 -2.18 9.79 1.53
CA ALA A 22 -2.09 9.22 0.20
C ALA A 22 -1.94 7.69 0.35
N GLN A 23 -3.03 6.95 0.16
CA GLN A 23 -3.04 5.49 0.35
C GLN A 23 -2.30 4.82 -0.81
N LEU A 24 -1.01 4.56 -0.60
CA LEU A 24 -0.21 3.71 -1.47
C LEU A 24 -0.51 2.25 -1.13
N SER A 25 -0.94 1.48 -2.13
CA SER A 25 -1.16 0.04 -2.00
C SER A 25 -0.40 -0.70 -3.09
N VAL A 26 -0.19 -2.00 -2.88
CA VAL A 26 0.43 -2.89 -3.87
C VAL A 26 -0.66 -3.78 -4.46
N SER A 27 -0.60 -4.02 -5.77
CA SER A 27 -1.55 -4.84 -6.51
C SER A 27 -0.85 -5.64 -7.60
N ASN A 28 -1.60 -6.54 -8.26
CA ASN A 28 -1.09 -7.37 -9.36
C ASN A 28 0.23 -8.08 -9.01
N LEU A 29 0.23 -8.77 -7.87
CA LEU A 29 1.35 -9.60 -7.43
C LEU A 29 1.46 -10.81 -8.36
N LEU A 30 2.63 -10.99 -8.97
CA LEU A 30 2.94 -12.09 -9.87
C LEU A 30 4.26 -12.74 -9.47
N THR A 31 4.35 -14.04 -9.74
CA THR A 31 5.60 -14.81 -9.73
C THR A 31 5.77 -15.43 -11.11
N GLU A 32 6.89 -15.19 -11.78
CA GLU A 32 7.12 -15.66 -13.15
C GLU A 32 5.95 -15.31 -14.10
N ASN A 33 5.43 -14.08 -13.99
CA ASN A 33 4.28 -13.56 -14.73
C ASN A 33 2.95 -14.33 -14.52
N LYS A 34 2.81 -15.10 -13.44
CA LYS A 34 1.60 -15.84 -13.09
C LYS A 34 1.09 -15.47 -11.70
N VAL A 35 -0.23 -15.58 -11.50
CA VAL A 35 -0.86 -15.41 -10.18
C VAL A 35 -0.79 -16.75 -9.44
N ASN A 36 -0.19 -16.76 -8.25
CA ASN A 36 -0.08 -17.92 -7.36
C ASN A 36 0.26 -19.24 -8.08
N PRO A 37 1.37 -19.30 -8.87
CA PRO A 37 1.73 -20.51 -9.60
C PRO A 37 2.08 -21.67 -8.67
N ILE A 38 1.78 -22.89 -9.11
CA ILE A 38 2.19 -24.14 -8.47
C ILE A 38 3.13 -24.87 -9.43
N GLY A 39 4.22 -25.45 -8.91
CA GLY A 39 5.21 -26.18 -9.71
C GLY A 39 6.11 -25.24 -10.53
N LEU A 40 6.94 -24.46 -9.85
CA LEU A 40 7.99 -23.65 -10.47
C LEU A 40 9.31 -24.43 -10.44
N ASP A 41 9.95 -24.58 -11.59
CA ASP A 41 11.30 -25.16 -11.70
C ASP A 41 12.42 -24.11 -11.61
N GLU A 42 12.04 -22.82 -11.70
CA GLU A 42 12.98 -21.70 -11.62
C GLU A 42 13.47 -21.52 -10.18
N ALA A 43 14.78 -21.66 -9.98
CA ALA A 43 15.38 -21.58 -8.65
C ALA A 43 15.38 -20.16 -8.08
N VAL A 44 15.39 -19.14 -8.96
CA VAL A 44 15.34 -17.72 -8.57
C VAL A 44 14.15 -17.06 -9.26
N PRO A 45 12.92 -17.23 -8.76
CA PRO A 45 11.73 -16.74 -9.42
C PRO A 45 11.67 -15.21 -9.38
N ARG A 46 11.25 -14.61 -10.50
CA ARG A 46 11.00 -13.17 -10.61
C ARG A 46 9.66 -12.83 -9.97
N LEU A 47 9.73 -11.92 -9.00
CA LEU A 47 8.58 -11.35 -8.32
C LEU A 47 8.26 -9.99 -8.94
N THR A 48 6.98 -9.76 -9.25
CA THR A 48 6.51 -8.49 -9.83
C THR A 48 5.32 -7.99 -9.05
N TRP A 49 5.24 -6.67 -8.90
CA TRP A 49 4.12 -5.98 -8.28
C TRP A 49 3.86 -4.63 -8.95
N GLN A 50 2.70 -4.05 -8.68
CA GLN A 50 2.32 -2.72 -9.18
C GLN A 50 1.91 -1.82 -8.02
N LEU A 51 2.45 -0.60 -8.00
CA LEU A 51 2.00 0.45 -7.09
C LEU A 51 0.63 0.96 -7.55
N LYS A 52 -0.35 0.93 -6.64
CA LYS A 52 -1.69 1.47 -6.84
C LYS A 52 -1.87 2.69 -5.95
N THR A 53 -2.08 3.84 -6.59
CA THR A 53 -2.22 5.15 -5.97
C THR A 53 -3.02 6.08 -6.88
N GLU A 54 -3.73 7.03 -6.30
CA GLU A 54 -4.42 8.10 -7.04
C GLU A 54 -3.47 9.28 -7.35
N SER A 55 -2.30 9.31 -6.72
CA SER A 55 -1.32 10.38 -6.88
C SER A 55 -0.49 10.23 -8.16
N ARG A 56 -0.14 11.35 -8.79
CA ARG A 56 0.76 11.39 -9.95
C ARG A 56 2.20 11.60 -9.52
N GLY A 57 3.14 11.15 -10.36
CA GLY A 57 4.58 11.36 -10.12
C GLY A 57 5.15 10.54 -8.96
N VAL A 58 4.47 9.46 -8.57
CA VAL A 58 4.95 8.55 -7.52
C VAL A 58 6.09 7.70 -8.06
N LEU A 59 7.20 7.68 -7.33
CA LEU A 59 8.37 6.85 -7.62
C LEU A 59 8.61 5.88 -6.47
N GLN A 60 8.85 4.61 -6.80
CA GLN A 60 9.31 3.64 -5.82
C GLN A 60 10.80 3.83 -5.56
N THR A 61 11.19 4.15 -4.33
CA THR A 61 12.60 4.35 -3.94
C THR A 61 13.22 3.13 -3.26
N ALA A 62 12.39 2.29 -2.66
CA ALA A 62 12.81 1.08 -1.96
C ALA A 62 11.70 0.01 -2.01
N TYR A 63 12.05 -1.22 -1.62
CA TYR A 63 11.11 -2.32 -1.44
C TYR A 63 11.59 -3.26 -0.34
N GLU A 64 10.64 -4.00 0.23
CA GLU A 64 10.88 -5.11 1.12
C GLU A 64 10.04 -6.29 0.63
N VAL A 65 10.65 -7.47 0.52
CA VAL A 65 9.96 -8.71 0.16
C VAL A 65 10.09 -9.66 1.34
N ARG A 66 8.97 -10.23 1.78
CA ARG A 66 8.91 -11.24 2.84
C ARG A 66 8.42 -12.55 2.26
N VAL A 67 9.04 -13.64 2.69
CA VAL A 67 8.70 -15.00 2.27
C VAL A 67 8.65 -15.87 3.52
N ALA A 68 7.67 -16.76 3.59
CA ALA A 68 7.50 -17.71 4.68
C ALA A 68 6.91 -19.02 4.14
N GLU A 69 7.07 -20.10 4.91
CA GLU A 69 6.49 -21.41 4.59
C GLU A 69 4.96 -21.43 4.73
N ASP A 70 4.42 -20.55 5.57
CA ASP A 70 2.98 -20.39 5.83
C ASP A 70 2.60 -18.94 6.17
N ALA A 71 1.28 -18.68 6.19
CA ALA A 71 0.72 -17.34 6.38
C ALA A 71 0.92 -16.80 7.81
N ASP A 72 1.01 -17.66 8.83
CA ASP A 72 1.16 -17.23 10.22
C ASP A 72 2.60 -16.77 10.47
N ASN A 73 3.57 -17.44 9.88
CA ASN A 73 4.98 -17.07 9.95
C ASN A 73 5.28 -15.81 9.13
N LEU A 74 4.56 -15.55 8.04
CA LEU A 74 4.69 -14.31 7.27
C LEU A 74 4.30 -13.06 8.09
N GLN A 75 3.31 -13.19 8.97
CA GLN A 75 2.81 -12.08 9.81
C GLN A 75 3.75 -11.69 10.96
N LYS A 76 4.67 -12.58 11.34
CA LYS A 76 5.58 -12.38 12.49
C LYS A 76 6.85 -11.61 12.13
N GLY A 77 7.06 -11.30 10.84
CA GLY A 77 8.23 -10.58 10.32
C GLY A 77 8.20 -9.07 10.51
#